data_AF-A0A258TIK3-F1
#
_entry.id   AF-A0A258TIK3-F1
#
_cell.length_a   1.000
_cell.length_b   1.000
_cell.length_c   1.000
_cell.angle_alpha   90.00
_cell.angle_beta   90.00
_cell.angle_gamma   90.00
#
_symmetry.space_group_name_H-M   'P 1'
#
loop_
_entity.id
_entity.type
_entity.pdbx_description
1 polymer ?
#
loop_
_entity_poly.entity_id
_entity_poly.type
_entity_poly.pdbx_seq_one_letter_code
_entity_poly.pdbx_strand_id
1 'polypeptide(L)'
;MTDKLLFITGKLAEKSLHKILGEVQANPKTPQFKYRVEQIGVSVAALMTPELIARRLKDIGDANKVILPGLCQGDLGPLQAQLGVPVERGPEDLKDLPQYFGQQGITPDLSQHSV
;
A
#
# COMPACT_ATOMS: atom_id res chain seq x y z
N MET A 1 8.03 -10.31 14.31
CA MET A 1 6.58 -10.39 13.98
C MET A 1 6.46 -10.21 12.48
N THR A 2 5.56 -10.92 11.81
CA THR A 2 5.40 -10.80 10.35
C THR A 2 4.55 -9.58 10.04
N ASP A 3 5.09 -8.61 9.30
CA ASP A 3 4.30 -7.47 8.83
C ASP A 3 3.15 -7.92 7.94
N LYS A 4 1.97 -7.32 8.12
CA LYS A 4 0.72 -7.60 7.42
C LYS A 4 0.27 -6.35 6.65
N LEU A 5 0.70 -6.24 5.41
CA LEU A 5 0.46 -5.06 4.58
C LEU A 5 -0.86 -5.20 3.80
N LEU A 6 -1.62 -4.12 3.71
CA LEU A 6 -2.79 -4.05 2.85
C LEU A 6 -2.53 -3.10 1.69
N PHE A 7 -2.53 -3.61 0.47
CA PHE A 7 -2.40 -2.81 -0.73
C PHE A 7 -3.77 -2.49 -1.29
N ILE A 8 -4.05 -1.20 -1.43
CA ILE A 8 -5.23 -0.72 -2.11
C ILE A 8 -4.91 -0.53 -3.57
N THR A 9 -5.75 -1.06 -4.45
CA THR A 9 -5.53 -0.97 -5.88
C THR A 9 -6.82 -0.80 -6.67
N GLY A 10 -6.67 -0.50 -7.95
CA GLY A 10 -7.74 -0.41 -8.92
C GLY A 10 -7.87 -1.67 -9.75
N LYS A 11 -8.98 -1.77 -10.48
CA LYS A 11 -9.32 -2.93 -11.30
C LYS A 11 -8.26 -3.22 -12.38
N LEU A 12 -7.65 -2.17 -12.96
CA LEU A 12 -6.62 -2.33 -13.99
C LEU A 12 -5.26 -2.75 -13.41
N ALA A 13 -4.97 -2.33 -12.18
CA ALA A 13 -3.68 -2.51 -11.54
C ALA A 13 -3.59 -3.81 -10.72
N GLU A 14 -4.72 -4.42 -10.36
CA GLU A 14 -4.80 -5.64 -9.54
C GLU A 14 -3.92 -6.80 -10.06
N LYS A 15 -4.09 -7.17 -11.34
CA LYS A 15 -3.33 -8.29 -11.94
C LYS A 15 -1.82 -8.04 -11.92
N SER A 16 -1.42 -6.82 -12.28
CA SER A 16 -0.01 -6.42 -12.30
C SER A 16 0.57 -6.39 -10.88
N LEU A 17 -0.19 -5.89 -9.91
CA LEU A 17 0.22 -5.81 -8.51
C LEU A 17 0.47 -7.21 -7.94
N HIS A 18 -0.44 -8.17 -8.16
CA HIS A 18 -0.23 -9.56 -7.74
C HIS A 18 1.04 -10.18 -8.35
N LYS A 19 1.29 -9.93 -9.64
CA LYS A 19 2.49 -10.43 -10.31
C LYS A 19 3.76 -9.88 -9.63
N ILE A 20 3.82 -8.57 -9.46
CA ILE A 20 4.96 -7.89 -8.85
C ILE A 20 5.16 -8.33 -7.40
N LEU A 21 4.10 -8.39 -6.59
CA LEU A 21 4.18 -8.86 -5.20
C LEU A 21 4.69 -10.30 -5.09
N GLY A 22 4.37 -11.14 -6.08
CA GLY A 22 4.97 -12.47 -6.22
C GLY A 22 6.49 -12.41 -6.43
N GLU A 23 6.95 -11.51 -7.30
CA GLU A 23 8.39 -11.26 -7.53
C GLU A 23 9.08 -10.69 -6.28
N VAL A 24 8.41 -9.82 -5.52
CA VAL A 24 8.91 -9.27 -4.25
C VAL A 24 9.10 -10.35 -3.19
N GLN A 25 8.12 -11.25 -3.04
CA GLN A 25 8.23 -12.40 -2.13
C GLN A 25 9.27 -13.43 -2.58
N ALA A 26 9.47 -13.58 -3.89
CA ALA A 26 10.52 -14.45 -4.44
C ALA A 26 11.94 -13.88 -4.23
N ASN A 27 12.07 -12.60 -3.91
CA ASN A 27 13.37 -11.97 -3.70
C ASN A 27 13.90 -12.27 -2.28
N PRO A 28 15.04 -12.96 -2.15
CA PRO A 28 15.61 -13.36 -0.85
C PRO A 28 16.11 -12.18 -0.01
N LYS A 29 16.20 -10.97 -0.58
CA LYS A 29 16.57 -9.75 0.15
C LYS A 29 15.38 -9.10 0.84
N THR A 30 14.16 -9.50 0.51
CA THR A 30 12.97 -8.91 1.13
C THR A 30 12.60 -9.66 2.39
N PRO A 31 12.31 -8.99 3.51
CA PRO A 31 11.81 -9.65 4.71
C PRO A 31 10.50 -10.40 4.43
N GLN A 32 10.23 -11.45 5.21
CA GLN A 32 8.95 -12.16 5.12
C GLN A 32 7.83 -11.28 5.68
N PHE A 33 6.94 -10.82 4.80
CA PHE A 33 5.72 -10.12 5.16
C PHE A 33 4.51 -10.79 4.50
N LYS A 34 3.36 -10.71 5.15
CA LYS A 34 2.06 -11.04 4.58
C LYS A 34 1.50 -9.81 3.90
N TYR A 35 0.87 -9.99 2.76
CA TYR A 35 0.13 -8.92 2.11
C TYR A 35 -1.29 -9.36 1.77
N ARG A 36 -2.19 -8.39 1.71
CA ARG A 36 -3.52 -8.51 1.10
C ARG A 36 -3.67 -7.42 0.06
N VAL A 37 -4.37 -7.72 -1.02
CA VAL A 37 -4.72 -6.74 -2.05
C VAL A 37 -6.22 -6.55 -2.00
N GLU A 38 -6.66 -5.29 -1.83
CA GLU A 38 -8.06 -4.92 -1.87
C GLU A 38 -8.34 -3.99 -3.04
N GLN A 39 -9.26 -4.41 -3.90
CA GLN A 39 -9.66 -3.66 -5.09
C GLN A 39 -10.94 -2.88 -4.82
N ILE A 40 -10.83 -1.55 -4.70
CA ILE A 40 -11.96 -0.67 -4.35
C ILE A 40 -12.95 -0.41 -5.50
N GLY A 41 -12.81 -1.11 -6.63
CA GLY A 41 -13.74 -1.00 -7.77
C GLY A 41 -13.56 0.26 -8.61
N VAL A 42 -12.42 0.94 -8.47
CA VAL A 42 -12.04 2.08 -9.32
C VAL A 42 -11.11 1.59 -10.42
N SER A 43 -11.31 2.05 -11.66
CA SER A 43 -10.49 1.61 -12.79
C SER A 43 -9.06 2.14 -12.72
N VAL A 44 -8.87 3.41 -12.35
CA VAL A 44 -7.58 4.12 -12.39
C VAL A 44 -7.24 4.68 -11.01
N ALA A 45 -6.01 4.46 -10.56
CA ALA A 45 -5.52 4.92 -9.25
C ALA A 45 -5.56 6.45 -9.06
N ALA A 46 -5.33 7.21 -10.13
CA ALA A 46 -5.39 8.67 -10.12
C ALA A 46 -6.77 9.24 -9.76
N LEU A 47 -7.84 8.45 -9.89
CA LEU A 47 -9.20 8.84 -9.52
C LEU A 47 -9.57 8.40 -8.10
N MET A 48 -8.65 7.76 -7.39
CA MET A 48 -8.87 7.33 -6.02
C MET A 48 -8.54 8.48 -5.07
N THR A 49 -9.44 8.68 -4.11
CA THR A 49 -9.21 9.56 -2.97
C THR A 49 -9.22 8.73 -1.68
N PRO A 50 -8.52 9.18 -0.63
CA PRO A 50 -8.53 8.51 0.67
C PRO A 50 -9.94 8.33 1.22
N GLU A 51 -10.83 9.33 1.04
CA GLU A 51 -12.23 9.23 1.44
C GLU A 51 -13.00 8.13 0.68
N LEU A 52 -12.80 8.02 -0.63
CA LEU A 52 -13.45 6.99 -1.43
C LEU A 52 -12.97 5.59 -1.01
N ILE A 53 -11.67 5.48 -0.71
CA ILE A 53 -11.09 4.26 -0.17
C ILE A 53 -11.73 3.95 1.18
N ALA A 54 -11.76 4.89 2.12
CA ALA A 54 -12.37 4.71 3.44
C ALA A 54 -13.85 4.29 3.38
N ARG A 55 -14.62 4.83 2.42
CA ARG A 55 -16.03 4.48 2.24
C ARG A 55 -16.24 3.10 1.62
N ARG A 56 -15.31 2.62 0.81
CA ARG A 56 -15.41 1.34 0.08
C ARG A 56 -14.66 0.20 0.77
N LEU A 57 -13.61 0.53 1.49
CA LEU A 57 -12.80 -0.38 2.27
C LEU A 57 -13.62 -0.79 3.48
N LYS A 58 -14.22 -1.97 3.39
CA LYS A 58 -15.09 -2.49 4.46
C LYS A 58 -14.31 -3.00 5.65
N ASP A 59 -13.12 -3.52 5.41
CA ASP A 59 -12.31 -4.17 6.43
C ASP A 59 -10.83 -4.17 6.03
N ILE A 60 -9.95 -3.88 7.00
CA ILE A 60 -8.49 -4.02 6.86
C ILE A 60 -8.01 -5.41 7.30
N GLY A 61 -8.87 -6.16 7.98
CA GLY A 61 -8.57 -7.42 8.64
C GLY A 61 -7.44 -7.26 9.64
N ASP A 62 -6.46 -8.15 9.56
CA ASP A 62 -5.27 -8.10 10.40
C ASP A 62 -4.16 -7.17 9.88
N ALA A 63 -4.42 -6.31 8.88
CA ALA A 63 -3.37 -5.48 8.33
C ALA A 63 -2.89 -4.45 9.36
N ASN A 64 -1.58 -4.36 9.55
CA ASN A 64 -0.93 -3.39 10.44
C ASN A 64 -0.40 -2.16 9.70
N LYS A 65 -0.46 -2.14 8.36
CA LYS A 65 -0.12 -0.99 7.52
C LYS A 65 -0.87 -1.03 6.20
N VAL A 66 -1.28 0.13 5.70
CA VAL A 66 -2.00 0.26 4.42
C VAL A 66 -1.16 1.04 3.42
N ILE A 67 -1.00 0.50 2.23
CA ILE A 67 -0.26 1.10 1.12
C ILE A 67 -1.27 1.46 0.03
N LEU A 68 -1.38 2.75 -0.26
CA LEU A 68 -2.17 3.29 -1.35
C LEU A 68 -1.32 3.39 -2.63
N PRO A 69 -1.93 3.48 -3.82
CA PRO A 69 -1.16 3.73 -5.04
C PRO A 69 -0.60 5.18 -5.01
N GLY A 70 0.58 5.40 -5.58
CA GLY A 70 1.25 6.70 -5.56
C GLY A 70 0.47 7.82 -6.25
N LEU A 71 -0.38 7.44 -7.22
CA LEU A 71 -1.28 8.35 -7.92
C LEU A 71 -2.49 8.80 -7.07
N CYS A 72 -2.67 8.27 -5.86
CA CYS A 72 -3.75 8.66 -4.96
C CYS A 72 -3.54 10.10 -4.48
N GLN A 73 -4.49 10.98 -4.80
CA GLN A 73 -4.45 12.39 -4.42
C GLN A 73 -5.41 12.67 -3.25
N GLY A 74 -5.00 13.55 -2.34
CA GLY A 74 -5.81 13.97 -1.19
C GLY A 74 -5.22 13.57 0.17
N ASP A 75 -5.81 14.07 1.24
CA ASP A 75 -5.28 13.96 2.60
C ASP A 75 -5.43 12.54 3.18
N LEU A 76 -4.32 11.95 3.65
CA LEU A 76 -4.31 10.60 4.25
C LEU A 76 -4.72 10.61 5.72
N GLY A 77 -4.66 11.75 6.40
CA GLY A 77 -4.96 11.92 7.81
C GLY A 77 -6.32 11.33 8.22
N PRO A 78 -7.45 11.68 7.57
CA PRO A 78 -8.74 11.12 7.93
C PRO A 78 -8.81 9.61 7.70
N LEU A 79 -8.17 9.09 6.66
CA LEU A 79 -8.11 7.65 6.39
C LEU A 79 -7.29 6.93 7.45
N GLN A 80 -6.12 7.46 7.82
CA GLN A 80 -5.29 6.91 8.89
C GLN A 80 -6.02 6.94 10.24
N ALA A 81 -6.71 8.03 10.56
CA ALA A 81 -7.51 8.14 11.78
C ALA A 81 -8.67 7.14 11.81
N GLN A 82 -9.32 6.91 10.66
CA GLN A 82 -10.44 5.97 10.56
C GLN A 82 -9.98 4.51 10.63
N LEU A 83 -8.85 4.17 9.99
CA LEU A 83 -8.33 2.80 9.97
C LEU A 83 -7.53 2.44 11.22
N GLY A 84 -7.01 3.43 11.95
CA GLY A 84 -6.20 3.21 13.16
C GLY A 84 -4.83 2.58 12.90
N VAL A 85 -4.42 2.49 11.64
CA VAL A 85 -3.13 1.93 11.20
C VAL A 85 -2.43 2.93 10.27
N PRO A 86 -1.09 2.93 10.22
CA PRO A 86 -0.35 3.81 9.33
C PRO A 86 -0.76 3.58 7.87
N VAL A 87 -1.06 4.69 7.18
CA VAL A 87 -1.43 4.71 5.77
C VAL A 87 -0.36 5.48 5.01
N GLU A 88 0.25 4.84 4.02
CA GLU A 88 1.31 5.41 3.21
C GLU A 88 0.96 5.34 1.73
N ARG A 89 1.52 6.26 0.93
CA ARG A 89 1.45 6.15 -0.53
C ARG A 89 2.65 5.35 -1.01
N GLY A 90 2.36 4.28 -1.74
CA GLY A 90 3.35 3.52 -2.49
C GLY A 90 3.77 4.25 -3.78
N PRO A 91 4.51 3.56 -4.65
CA PRO A 91 4.98 4.16 -5.90
C PRO A 91 3.82 4.42 -6.88
N GLU A 92 4.04 5.39 -7.78
CA GLU A 92 3.12 5.66 -8.89
C GLU A 92 3.05 4.47 -9.85
N ASP A 93 4.20 3.84 -10.09
CA ASP A 93 4.33 2.66 -10.93
C ASP A 93 4.53 1.39 -10.09
N LEU A 94 3.75 0.36 -10.40
CA LEU A 94 3.85 -0.94 -9.72
C LEU A 94 5.21 -1.60 -9.93
N LYS A 95 5.89 -1.28 -11.05
CA LYS A 95 7.20 -1.83 -11.39
C LYS A 95 8.28 -1.42 -10.39
N ASP A 96 8.11 -0.30 -9.70
CA ASP A 96 9.05 0.22 -8.70
C ASP A 96 8.78 -0.36 -7.31
N LEU A 97 7.67 -1.08 -7.12
CA LEU A 97 7.30 -1.70 -5.85
C LEU A 97 8.36 -2.69 -5.31
N PRO A 98 9.03 -3.54 -6.12
CA PRO A 98 10.14 -4.37 -5.67
C PRO A 98 11.32 -3.57 -5.16
N GLN A 99 11.64 -2.46 -5.82
CA GLN A 99 12.74 -1.59 -5.40
C GLN A 99 12.36 -0.84 -4.13
N TYR A 100 11.12 -0.36 -4.03
CA TYR A 100 10.55 0.25 -2.84
C TYR A 100 10.68 -0.70 -1.63
N PHE A 101 10.26 -1.96 -1.75
CA PHE A 101 10.42 -2.95 -0.67
C PHE A 101 11.86 -3.38 -0.43
N GLY A 102 12.66 -3.54 -1.49
CA GLY A 102 14.07 -3.89 -1.39
C GLY A 102 14.93 -2.80 -0.73
N GLN A 103 14.56 -1.53 -0.87
CA GLN A 103 15.18 -0.42 -0.15
C GLN A 103 14.59 -0.22 1.25
N GLN A 104 13.29 -0.51 1.45
CA GLN A 104 12.64 -0.45 2.77
C GLN A 104 12.98 -1.60 3.71
N GLY A 105 13.66 -2.65 3.25
CA GLY A 105 14.37 -3.59 4.13
C GLY A 105 15.41 -2.91 5.03
N ILE A 106 15.77 -1.66 4.70
CA ILE A 106 16.38 -0.70 5.61
C ILE A 106 15.24 0.21 6.03
N THR A 107 14.60 -0.06 7.17
CA THR A 107 13.58 0.81 7.76
C THR A 107 14.04 2.27 7.68
N PRO A 108 13.42 3.13 6.87
CA PRO A 108 13.55 4.55 7.08
C PRO A 108 12.75 4.78 8.35
N ASP A 109 13.47 4.99 9.44
CA ASP A 109 12.93 5.47 10.70
C ASP A 109 12.27 6.84 10.39
N LEU A 110 10.96 6.84 10.14
CA LEU A 110 10.15 8.02 9.82
C LEU A 110 9.90 8.88 11.08
N SER A 111 10.83 8.89 12.05
CA SER A 111 10.80 9.77 13.23
C SER A 111 11.27 11.21 12.92
N GLN A 112 11.45 11.58 11.66
CA GLN A 112 12.07 12.86 11.28
C GLN A 112 11.38 13.53 10.08
N HIS A 113 10.05 13.61 10.07
CA HIS A 113 9.38 14.63 9.25
C HIS A 113 8.89 15.76 10.15
N SER A 114 9.73 16.79 10.28
CA SER A 114 9.36 18.13 10.68
C SER A 114 10.06 19.08 9.72
N VAL A 115 9.29 19.72 8.84
CA VAL A 115 9.65 20.93 8.10
C VAL A 115 8.56 21.97 8.30
#